data_AF-L0B2J0-F1
#
_entry.id   AF-L0B2J0-F1
#
_cell.length_a   1.000
_cell.length_b   1.000
_cell.length_c   1.000
_cell.angle_alpha   90.00
_cell.angle_beta   90.00
_cell.angle_gamma   90.00
#
_symmetry.space_group_name_H-M   'P 1'
#
loop_
_entity.id
_entity.type
_entity.pdbx_description
1 polymer ?
#
loop_
_entity_poly.entity_id
_entity_poly.type
_entity_poly.pdbx_seq_one_letter_code
_entity_poly.pdbx_strand_id
1 'polypeptide(L)'
;MKVISVLYTLLLVRIYASNRFRILGKGKQDNAVADNKSLGSSSEESLPEKDATTATPTSRKNPINEGFREYTMDDMLEELEKYTEIGDEHGVVLDISDLKNGDIDIINKNYPGITYKRYVPKVGIYIKSVLDSGSELWNAAEGEKCNAVTLSSGKGMITATLDIKHSNKMEYVRFKKVNGVWKNITRRI
;
A
#
# COMPACT_ATOMS: atom_id res chain seq x y z
N MET A 1 -9.84 31.50 2.85
CA MET A 1 -8.69 31.00 3.64
C MET A 1 -8.60 29.47 3.77
N LYS A 2 -9.44 28.65 3.11
CA LYS A 2 -9.32 27.17 3.15
C LYS A 2 -8.41 26.57 2.05
N VAL A 3 -8.20 27.31 0.96
CA VAL A 3 -7.41 26.87 -0.22
C VAL A 3 -5.92 26.70 0.10
N ILE A 4 -5.36 27.56 0.97
CA ILE A 4 -3.94 27.50 1.37
C ILE A 4 -3.64 26.25 2.21
N SER A 5 -4.62 25.75 2.99
CA SER A 5 -4.45 24.55 3.81
C SER A 5 -4.36 23.27 2.98
N VAL A 6 -5.10 23.19 1.88
CA VAL A 6 -5.11 22.01 1.00
C VAL A 6 -3.81 21.94 0.18
N LEU A 7 -3.32 23.09 -0.30
CA LEU A 7 -2.02 23.21 -0.98
C LEU A 7 -0.87 22.76 -0.07
N TYR A 8 -0.90 23.13 1.21
CA TYR A 8 0.14 22.75 2.16
C TYR A 8 0.15 21.23 2.43
N THR A 9 -1.03 20.60 2.55
CA THR A 9 -1.11 19.14 2.75
C THR A 9 -0.67 18.33 1.54
N LEU A 10 -1.00 18.79 0.32
CA LEU A 10 -0.62 18.08 -0.91
C LEU A 10 0.88 18.25 -1.22
N LEU A 11 1.46 19.42 -0.92
CA LEU A 11 2.91 19.63 -1.00
C LEU A 11 3.66 18.74 0.00
N LEU A 12 3.15 18.56 1.22
CA LEU A 12 3.76 17.68 2.22
C LEU A 12 3.70 16.20 1.81
N VAL A 13 2.58 15.74 1.24
CA VAL A 13 2.45 14.36 0.72
C VAL A 13 3.41 14.12 -0.44
N ARG A 14 3.60 15.11 -1.34
CA ARG A 14 4.58 15.01 -2.43
C ARG A 14 6.03 15.04 -1.95
N ILE A 15 6.40 15.90 -1.00
CA ILE A 15 7.74 15.93 -0.41
C ILE A 15 8.05 14.60 0.31
N TYR A 16 7.08 14.00 1.01
CA TYR A 16 7.25 12.71 1.67
C TYR A 16 7.37 11.53 0.69
N ALA A 17 6.62 11.55 -0.41
CA ALA A 17 6.70 10.52 -1.45
C ALA A 17 8.02 10.62 -2.25
N SER A 18 8.49 11.84 -2.54
CA SER A 18 9.73 12.07 -3.28
C SER A 18 10.99 11.80 -2.45
N ASN A 19 10.96 12.01 -1.13
CA ASN A 19 12.11 11.69 -0.26
C ASN A 19 12.32 10.19 -0.04
N ARG A 20 11.31 9.34 -0.29
CA ARG A 20 11.48 7.87 -0.25
C ARG A 20 12.25 7.31 -1.46
N PHE A 21 12.41 8.11 -2.53
CA PHE A 21 13.16 7.71 -3.72
C PHE A 21 14.64 8.11 -3.71
N ARG A 22 15.10 8.92 -2.75
CA ARG A 22 16.52 9.33 -2.63
C ARG A 22 17.39 8.44 -1.74
N ILE A 23 16.86 7.36 -1.19
CA ILE A 23 17.64 6.38 -0.42
C ILE A 23 17.58 5.03 -1.14
N LEU A 24 18.16 4.93 -2.33
CA LEU A 24 18.56 3.67 -2.97
C LEU A 24 19.38 4.04 -4.22
N GLY A 25 20.64 4.43 -4.02
CA GLY A 25 21.47 4.86 -5.14
C GLY A 25 22.86 5.31 -4.76
N LYS A 26 23.62 4.51 -4.02
CA LYS A 26 25.09 4.45 -4.09
C LYS A 26 25.54 3.01 -3.87
N GLY A 27 25.70 2.28 -4.97
CA GLY A 27 26.51 1.07 -4.99
C GLY A 27 27.97 1.46 -4.73
N LYS A 28 28.61 0.77 -3.78
CA LYS A 28 30.05 0.77 -3.62
C LYS A 28 30.56 -0.54 -4.23
N GLN A 29 31.36 -0.42 -5.29
CA GLN A 29 32.21 -1.51 -5.75
C GLN A 29 33.32 -1.68 -4.73
N ASP A 30 33.35 -2.84 -4.08
CA ASP A 30 34.52 -3.28 -3.33
C ASP A 30 35.13 -4.46 -4.10
N ASN A 31 36.26 -4.19 -4.75
CA ASN A 31 37.16 -5.20 -5.29
C ASN A 31 37.76 -6.00 -4.12
N ALA A 32 37.64 -7.32 -4.15
CA ALA A 32 38.44 -8.21 -3.32
C ALA A 32 39.15 -9.23 -4.21
N VAL A 33 40.46 -9.08 -4.27
CA VAL A 33 41.44 -10.04 -4.76
C VAL A 33 41.62 -11.12 -3.69
N ALA A 34 41.55 -12.38 -4.08
CA ALA A 34 42.29 -13.47 -3.44
C ALA A 34 42.49 -14.61 -4.44
N ASP A 35 43.75 -14.81 -4.81
CA ASP A 35 44.30 -16.00 -5.46
C ASP A 35 43.93 -17.28 -4.69
N ASN A 36 43.72 -18.41 -5.38
CA ASN A 36 44.75 -19.45 -5.56
C ASN A 36 44.25 -20.82 -6.13
N LYS A 37 44.86 -21.18 -7.27
CA LYS A 37 45.46 -22.47 -7.69
C LYS A 37 44.69 -23.81 -7.72
N SER A 38 44.60 -24.31 -8.98
CA SER A 38 44.94 -25.66 -9.50
C SER A 38 44.09 -26.87 -9.07
N LEU A 39 43.81 -27.88 -9.91
CA LEU A 39 44.70 -28.71 -10.73
C LEU A 39 43.85 -29.52 -11.77
N GLY A 40 44.49 -30.20 -12.73
CA GLY A 40 43.97 -30.84 -13.96
C GLY A 40 42.85 -31.90 -13.80
N SER A 41 42.29 -32.55 -14.84
CA SER A 41 42.81 -32.94 -16.16
C SER A 41 41.71 -33.55 -17.06
N SER A 42 41.84 -33.39 -18.38
CA SER A 42 41.61 -34.39 -19.47
C SER A 42 40.38 -35.31 -19.50
N SER A 43 39.55 -35.23 -20.56
CA SER A 43 39.48 -36.25 -21.64
C SER A 43 38.49 -35.86 -22.75
N GLU A 44 38.76 -36.38 -23.94
CA GLU A 44 38.21 -36.12 -25.27
C GLU A 44 36.77 -36.63 -25.48
N GLU A 45 36.07 -36.18 -26.54
CA GLU A 45 35.65 -37.04 -27.68
C GLU A 45 34.46 -36.49 -28.51
N SER A 46 34.74 -36.25 -29.81
CA SER A 46 33.90 -36.37 -31.02
C SER A 46 32.66 -35.47 -31.32
N LEU A 47 32.69 -34.92 -32.54
CA LEU A 47 31.57 -34.38 -33.33
C LEU A 47 30.81 -35.52 -34.04
N PRO A 48 29.57 -35.34 -34.53
CA PRO A 48 29.41 -34.75 -35.86
C PRO A 48 28.28 -33.72 -36.02
N GLU A 49 28.55 -32.90 -37.04
CA GLU A 49 27.82 -31.84 -37.70
C GLU A 49 26.38 -32.20 -38.13
N LYS A 50 25.45 -31.26 -37.95
CA LYS A 50 24.25 -31.14 -38.79
C LYS A 50 23.65 -29.74 -38.70
N ASP A 51 23.47 -29.18 -39.90
CA ASP A 51 22.95 -27.87 -40.25
C ASP A 51 21.69 -27.43 -39.49
N ALA A 52 21.63 -26.15 -39.11
CA ALA A 52 20.47 -25.29 -39.30
C ALA A 52 20.73 -23.85 -38.81
N THR A 53 20.81 -22.93 -39.78
CA THR A 53 20.21 -21.59 -39.76
C THR A 53 20.65 -20.60 -38.67
N THR A 54 21.51 -19.68 -39.12
CA THR A 54 21.75 -18.32 -38.64
C THR A 54 20.52 -17.67 -37.97
N ALA A 55 20.55 -17.58 -36.63
CA ALA A 55 19.71 -16.66 -35.87
C ALA A 55 20.57 -15.48 -35.40
N THR A 56 20.24 -14.31 -35.93
CA THR A 56 20.78 -13.00 -35.57
C THR A 56 20.60 -12.69 -34.08
N PRO A 57 21.55 -11.96 -33.43
CA PRO A 57 21.39 -11.52 -32.06
C PRO A 57 20.34 -10.42 -32.01
N THR A 58 19.10 -10.79 -31.66
CA THR A 58 18.05 -9.80 -31.40
C THR A 58 18.37 -9.10 -30.08
N SER A 59 18.87 -7.87 -30.22
CA SER A 59 19.02 -6.89 -29.16
C SER A 59 17.78 -6.86 -28.26
N ARG A 60 17.95 -7.23 -26.99
CA ARG A 60 16.95 -7.01 -25.94
C ARG A 60 16.70 -5.51 -25.83
N LYS A 61 15.57 -5.04 -26.35
CA LYS A 61 15.06 -3.72 -26.01
C LYS A 61 14.65 -3.74 -24.53
N ASN A 62 15.37 -2.99 -23.71
CA ASN A 62 14.98 -2.65 -22.35
C ASN A 62 13.59 -1.97 -22.37
N PRO A 63 12.57 -2.47 -21.65
CA PRO A 63 11.32 -1.75 -21.47
C PRO A 63 11.50 -0.81 -20.27
N ILE A 64 12.25 0.28 -20.48
CA ILE A 64 12.27 1.42 -19.56
C ILE A 64 12.08 2.67 -20.40
N ASN A 65 10.91 2.79 -21.01
CA ASN A 65 10.45 4.05 -21.56
C ASN A 65 8.91 4.10 -21.50
N GLU A 66 8.34 3.83 -20.33
CA GLU A 66 7.03 4.39 -20.04
C GLU A 66 7.27 5.85 -19.66
N GLY A 67 6.88 6.73 -20.57
CA GLY A 67 7.17 8.15 -20.51
C GLY A 67 6.78 8.75 -19.17
N PHE A 68 7.70 9.49 -18.58
CA PHE A 68 7.38 10.40 -17.50
C PHE A 68 6.49 11.50 -18.11
N ARG A 69 5.16 11.32 -18.05
CA ARG A 69 4.22 12.35 -18.48
C ARG A 69 4.41 13.54 -17.54
N GLU A 70 4.92 14.64 -18.09
CA GLU A 70 4.94 15.92 -17.40
C GLU A 70 3.49 16.37 -17.28
N TYR A 71 2.94 16.28 -16.06
CA TYR A 71 1.58 16.72 -15.79
C TYR A 71 1.54 18.24 -15.79
N THR A 72 0.70 18.82 -16.63
CA THR A 72 0.48 20.26 -16.66
C THR A 72 -0.31 20.68 -15.41
N MET A 73 -0.25 21.96 -15.04
CA MET A 73 -1.09 22.47 -13.96
C MET A 73 -2.58 22.33 -14.28
N ASP A 74 -2.94 22.41 -15.56
CA ASP A 74 -4.32 22.22 -16.02
C ASP A 74 -4.76 20.76 -15.87
N ASP A 75 -3.92 19.77 -16.20
CA ASP A 75 -4.20 18.34 -15.95
C ASP A 75 -4.42 18.08 -14.44
N MET A 76 -3.62 18.73 -13.58
CA MET A 76 -3.78 18.61 -12.13
C MET A 76 -5.01 19.36 -11.61
N LEU A 77 -5.39 20.48 -12.24
CA LEU A 77 -6.57 21.26 -11.86
C LEU A 77 -7.85 20.53 -12.28
N GLU A 78 -7.90 19.92 -13.46
CA GLU A 78 -9.03 19.08 -13.90
C GLU A 78 -9.21 17.87 -12.99
N GLU A 79 -8.10 17.24 -12.57
CA GLU A 79 -8.15 16.18 -11.56
C GLU A 79 -8.62 16.70 -10.19
N LEU A 80 -8.26 17.93 -9.83
CA LEU A 80 -8.73 18.60 -8.60
C LEU A 80 -10.18 19.05 -8.66
N GLU A 81 -10.69 19.45 -9.83
CA GLU A 81 -12.09 19.83 -10.04
C GLU A 81 -13.02 18.63 -9.85
N LYS A 82 -12.58 17.43 -10.25
CA LYS A 82 -13.22 16.16 -9.90
C LYS A 82 -13.32 15.93 -8.37
N TYR A 83 -12.40 16.51 -7.59
CA TYR A 83 -12.44 16.51 -6.12
C TYR A 83 -13.15 17.74 -5.52
N THR A 84 -13.64 18.69 -6.32
CA THR A 84 -14.49 19.79 -5.85
C THR A 84 -15.98 19.48 -5.94
N GLU A 85 -16.37 18.46 -6.72
CA GLU A 85 -17.70 17.84 -6.67
C GLU A 85 -17.84 16.81 -5.54
N ILE A 86 -17.10 16.98 -4.42
CA ILE A 86 -17.35 16.17 -3.21
C ILE A 86 -18.74 16.55 -2.72
N GLY A 87 -19.74 15.76 -3.12
CA GLY A 87 -21.05 15.74 -2.48
C GLY A 87 -20.87 15.58 -0.97
N ASP A 88 -21.85 16.07 -0.21
CA ASP A 88 -21.79 16.12 1.25
C ASP A 88 -21.15 14.86 1.84
N GLU A 89 -20.10 15.08 2.62
CA GLU A 89 -19.35 14.01 3.25
C GLU A 89 -20.31 13.16 4.08
N HIS A 90 -20.41 11.86 3.80
CA HIS A 90 -21.40 11.00 4.46
C HIS A 90 -20.77 9.75 5.09
N GLY A 91 -21.38 9.33 6.19
CA GLY A 91 -20.91 8.21 6.99
C GLY A 91 -21.56 6.89 6.62
N VAL A 92 -20.75 5.88 6.32
CA VAL A 92 -21.18 4.51 6.01
C VAL A 92 -20.92 3.55 7.16
N VAL A 93 -21.70 2.47 7.20
CA VAL A 93 -21.46 1.33 8.10
C VAL A 93 -20.63 0.29 7.33
N LEU A 94 -19.51 -0.11 7.91
CA LEU A 94 -18.67 -1.16 7.36
C LEU A 94 -18.87 -2.44 8.17
N ASP A 95 -19.40 -3.50 7.56
CA ASP A 95 -19.24 -4.85 8.10
C ASP A 95 -18.00 -5.49 7.49
N ILE A 96 -17.01 -5.81 8.31
CA ILE A 96 -15.75 -6.39 7.83
C ILE A 96 -15.93 -7.82 7.28
N SER A 97 -17.03 -8.49 7.62
CA SER A 97 -17.38 -9.80 7.09
C SER A 97 -18.11 -9.74 5.74
N ASP A 98 -18.62 -8.55 5.33
CA ASP A 98 -19.23 -8.33 4.02
C ASP A 98 -18.24 -7.67 3.05
N LEU A 99 -18.19 -8.15 1.81
CA LEU A 99 -17.29 -7.67 0.75
C LEU A 99 -18.00 -6.79 -0.28
N LYS A 100 -19.30 -6.55 -0.15
CA LYS A 100 -20.12 -5.90 -1.19
C LYS A 100 -20.27 -4.38 -1.02
N ASN A 101 -19.39 -3.72 -0.27
CA ASN A 101 -19.49 -2.29 -0.09
C ASN A 101 -18.76 -1.52 -1.21
N GLY A 102 -19.53 -0.95 -2.15
CA GLY A 102 -18.99 -0.16 -3.26
C GLY A 102 -18.32 1.15 -2.85
N ASP A 103 -18.50 1.59 -1.61
CA ASP A 103 -17.94 2.83 -1.05
C ASP A 103 -16.58 2.63 -0.38
N ILE A 104 -16.14 1.37 -0.27
CA ILE A 104 -14.94 0.97 0.44
C ILE A 104 -14.00 0.22 -0.50
N ASP A 105 -12.79 0.74 -0.68
CA ASP A 105 -11.72 0.04 -1.35
C ASP A 105 -11.07 -0.98 -0.41
N ILE A 106 -10.85 -2.19 -0.90
CA ILE A 106 -10.25 -3.29 -0.13
C ILE A 106 -8.86 -3.59 -0.68
N ILE A 107 -7.85 -3.40 0.17
CA ILE A 107 -6.45 -3.69 -0.13
C ILE A 107 -6.04 -4.95 0.63
N ASN A 108 -5.74 -6.03 -0.10
CA ASN A 108 -5.25 -7.28 0.48
C ASN A 108 -3.74 -7.42 0.29
N LYS A 109 -3.01 -7.83 1.33
CA LYS A 109 -1.59 -8.20 1.25
C LYS A 109 -1.35 -9.47 2.05
N ASN A 110 -0.60 -10.39 1.45
CA ASN A 110 -0.18 -11.61 2.13
C ASN A 110 1.35 -11.60 2.24
N TYR A 111 1.83 -11.83 3.45
CA TYR A 111 3.23 -12.09 3.76
C TYR A 111 3.32 -13.50 4.37
N PRO A 112 4.51 -14.13 4.36
CA PRO A 112 4.69 -15.43 5.02
C PRO A 112 4.19 -15.40 6.46
N GLY A 113 3.12 -16.17 6.73
CA GLY A 113 2.51 -16.29 8.05
C GLY A 113 1.66 -15.11 8.53
N ILE A 114 1.44 -14.07 7.70
CA ILE A 114 0.61 -12.90 8.05
C ILE A 114 -0.24 -12.45 6.86
N THR A 115 -1.55 -12.34 7.05
CA THR A 115 -2.48 -11.71 6.12
C THR A 115 -2.86 -10.32 6.63
N TYR A 116 -2.90 -9.36 5.72
CA TYR A 116 -3.39 -8.00 5.94
C TYR A 116 -4.54 -7.70 5.00
N LYS A 117 -5.63 -7.17 5.54
CA LYS A 117 -6.74 -6.63 4.76
C LYS A 117 -7.04 -5.22 5.28
N ARG A 118 -7.00 -4.23 4.39
CA ARG A 118 -7.27 -2.83 4.72
C ARG A 118 -8.48 -2.34 3.95
N TYR A 119 -9.43 -1.77 4.68
CA TYR A 119 -10.64 -1.14 4.18
C TYR A 119 -10.42 0.37 4.21
N VAL A 120 -10.55 1.03 3.06
CA VAL A 120 -10.33 2.46 2.91
C VAL A 120 -11.56 3.07 2.24
N PRO A 121 -12.28 3.99 2.90
CA PRO A 121 -13.39 4.69 2.26
C PRO A 121 -12.92 5.49 1.05
N LYS A 122 -13.77 5.54 0.03
CA LYS A 122 -13.57 6.44 -1.11
C LYS A 122 -13.65 7.90 -0.67
N VAL A 123 -13.18 8.79 -1.54
CA VAL A 123 -13.18 10.24 -1.24
C VAL A 123 -14.61 10.73 -0.98
N GLY A 124 -14.75 11.58 0.06
CA GLY A 124 -16.06 12.08 0.51
C GLY A 124 -16.81 11.13 1.45
N ILE A 125 -16.24 9.96 1.76
CA ILE A 125 -16.88 8.95 2.60
C ILE A 125 -16.02 8.71 3.85
N TYR A 126 -16.68 8.46 4.97
CA TYR A 126 -16.03 7.97 6.19
C TYR A 126 -16.82 6.82 6.80
N ILE A 127 -16.16 6.02 7.63
CA ILE A 127 -16.81 4.95 8.36
C ILE A 127 -17.31 5.51 9.69
N LYS A 128 -18.62 5.43 9.93
CA LYS A 128 -19.26 5.83 11.19
C LYS A 128 -19.45 4.65 12.15
N SER A 129 -19.47 3.42 11.65
CA SER A 129 -19.58 2.21 12.45
C SER A 129 -18.89 1.04 11.76
N VAL A 130 -18.26 0.18 12.56
CA VAL A 130 -17.61 -1.06 12.14
C VAL A 130 -18.31 -2.23 12.80
N LEU A 131 -18.77 -3.18 12.00
CA LEU A 131 -19.38 -4.43 12.42
C LEU A 131 -18.47 -5.60 12.04
N ASP A 132 -18.65 -6.73 12.71
CA ASP A 132 -18.14 -8.03 12.33
C ASP A 132 -19.27 -9.06 12.34
N SER A 133 -19.71 -9.49 11.14
CA SER A 133 -20.84 -10.40 10.99
C SER A 133 -22.11 -9.86 11.68
N GLY A 134 -22.42 -8.59 11.43
CA GLY A 134 -23.54 -7.85 12.02
C GLY A 134 -23.35 -7.42 13.48
N SER A 135 -22.32 -7.89 14.18
CA SER A 135 -22.05 -7.50 15.58
C SER A 135 -21.23 -6.23 15.65
N GLU A 136 -21.63 -5.26 16.49
CA GLU A 136 -20.89 -4.00 16.63
C GLU A 136 -19.48 -4.23 17.20
N LEU A 137 -18.47 -3.76 16.47
CA LEU A 137 -17.08 -3.73 16.88
C LEU A 137 -16.69 -2.33 17.38
N TRP A 138 -17.15 -1.29 16.67
CA TRP A 138 -16.90 0.11 17.01
C TRP A 138 -17.97 1.01 16.41
N ASN A 139 -18.33 2.07 17.12
CA ASN A 139 -19.23 3.12 16.64
C ASN A 139 -18.63 4.50 16.96
N ALA A 140 -18.80 5.45 16.05
CA ALA A 140 -18.26 6.79 16.18
C ALA A 140 -18.94 7.57 17.31
N ALA A 141 -18.15 8.24 18.15
CA ALA A 141 -18.65 9.33 18.97
C ALA A 141 -18.86 10.60 18.12
N GLU A 142 -19.48 11.62 18.70
CA GLU A 142 -19.71 12.91 18.03
C GLU A 142 -18.38 13.48 17.49
N GLY A 143 -18.35 13.75 16.19
CA GLY A 143 -17.18 14.29 15.50
C GLY A 143 -16.08 13.28 15.17
N GLU A 144 -16.20 12.02 15.59
CA GLU A 144 -15.27 10.95 15.20
C GLU A 144 -15.60 10.41 13.80
N LYS A 145 -14.55 10.14 13.03
CA LYS A 145 -14.65 9.54 11.70
C LYS A 145 -13.58 8.48 11.53
N CYS A 146 -13.93 7.29 11.10
CA CYS A 146 -12.94 6.27 10.79
C CYS A 146 -12.55 6.33 9.30
N ASN A 147 -11.26 6.53 9.03
CA ASN A 147 -10.72 6.70 7.68
C ASN A 147 -10.10 5.42 7.12
N ALA A 148 -9.86 4.42 7.97
CA ALA A 148 -9.45 3.10 7.53
C ALA A 148 -9.63 2.09 8.64
N VAL A 149 -9.91 0.84 8.25
CA VAL A 149 -9.85 -0.32 9.12
C VAL A 149 -8.80 -1.28 8.58
N THR A 150 -7.84 -1.69 9.40
CA THR A 150 -6.83 -2.68 9.04
C THR A 150 -7.02 -3.94 9.88
N LEU A 151 -7.33 -5.05 9.22
CA LEU A 151 -7.28 -6.38 9.80
C LEU A 151 -5.91 -7.00 9.56
N SER A 152 -5.36 -7.60 10.61
CA SER A 152 -4.16 -8.44 10.52
C SER A 152 -4.45 -9.79 11.16
N SER A 153 -4.08 -10.87 10.49
CA SER A 153 -4.13 -12.21 11.04
C SER A 153 -2.79 -12.92 10.83
N GLY A 154 -2.28 -13.57 11.87
CA GLY A 154 -1.00 -14.27 11.81
C GLY A 154 -0.57 -14.77 13.18
N LYS A 155 0.21 -15.85 13.22
CA LYS A 155 0.71 -16.47 14.47
C LYS A 155 -0.40 -16.73 15.51
N GLY A 156 -1.59 -17.14 15.06
CA GLY A 156 -2.74 -17.41 15.93
C GLY A 156 -3.41 -16.16 16.53
N MET A 157 -3.05 -14.95 16.06
CA MET A 157 -3.61 -13.69 16.51
C MET A 157 -4.39 -13.02 15.38
N ILE A 158 -5.52 -12.40 15.73
CA ILE A 158 -6.30 -11.54 14.84
C ILE A 158 -6.45 -10.19 15.52
N THR A 159 -6.12 -9.11 14.80
CA THR A 159 -6.27 -7.73 15.28
C THR A 159 -7.00 -6.87 14.26
N ALA A 160 -7.67 -5.84 14.76
CA ALA A 160 -8.23 -4.75 13.98
C ALA A 160 -7.60 -3.44 14.48
N THR A 161 -7.19 -2.56 13.57
CA THR A 161 -6.75 -1.20 13.88
C THR A 161 -7.60 -0.22 13.08
N LEU A 162 -8.22 0.72 13.75
CA LEU A 162 -9.07 1.77 13.18
C LEU A 162 -8.31 3.08 13.25
N ASP A 163 -8.21 3.76 12.11
CA ASP A 163 -7.63 5.10 11.98
C ASP A 163 -8.74 6.13 12.23
N ILE A 164 -8.83 6.66 13.44
CA ILE A 164 -9.88 7.60 13.86
C ILE A 164 -9.40 9.03 13.68
N LYS A 165 -10.15 9.83 12.94
CA LYS A 165 -10.01 11.27 12.86
C LYS A 165 -11.02 11.92 13.78
N HIS A 166 -10.54 12.79 14.67
CA HIS A 166 -11.40 13.65 15.47
C HIS A 166 -10.84 15.07 15.41
N SER A 167 -11.60 15.99 14.82
CA SER A 167 -11.13 17.34 14.50
C SER A 167 -9.82 17.30 13.66
N ASN A 168 -8.71 17.86 14.20
CA ASN A 168 -7.40 17.87 13.56
C ASN A 168 -6.43 16.80 14.10
N LYS A 169 -6.94 15.84 14.90
CA LYS A 169 -6.14 14.77 15.49
C LYS A 169 -6.45 13.44 14.83
N MET A 170 -5.41 12.64 14.67
CA MET A 170 -5.50 11.24 14.27
C MET A 170 -5.17 10.36 15.47
N GLU A 171 -6.05 9.41 15.75
CA GLU A 171 -5.95 8.45 16.84
C GLU A 171 -6.11 7.02 16.29
N TYR A 172 -5.67 6.04 17.07
CA TYR A 172 -5.75 4.63 16.68
C TYR A 172 -6.50 3.83 17.73
N VAL A 173 -7.61 3.22 17.33
CA VAL A 173 -8.30 2.23 18.17
C VAL A 173 -7.92 0.84 17.70
N ARG A 174 -7.42 0.01 18.62
CA ARG A 174 -6.96 -1.35 18.33
C ARG A 174 -7.79 -2.35 19.10
N PHE A 175 -8.16 -3.42 18.42
CA PHE A 175 -8.86 -4.56 18.98
C PHE A 175 -8.07 -5.84 18.71
N LYS A 176 -8.19 -6.80 19.62
CA LYS A 176 -7.71 -8.17 19.45
C LYS A 176 -8.88 -9.14 19.57
N LYS A 177 -9.00 -10.09 18.64
CA LYS A 177 -10.01 -11.15 18.73
C LYS A 177 -9.49 -12.24 19.66
N VAL A 178 -10.23 -12.54 20.73
CA VAL A 178 -9.92 -13.57 21.72
C VAL A 178 -11.17 -14.41 21.92
N ASN A 179 -11.09 -15.72 21.66
CA ASN A 179 -12.22 -16.66 21.75
C ASN A 179 -13.45 -16.20 20.95
N GLY A 180 -13.22 -15.68 19.74
CA GLY A 180 -14.28 -15.16 18.88
C GLY A 180 -14.77 -13.74 19.20
N VAL A 181 -14.36 -13.16 20.34
CA VAL A 181 -14.83 -11.84 20.80
C VAL A 181 -13.74 -10.79 20.63
N TRP A 182 -14.11 -9.62 20.11
CA TRP A 182 -13.22 -8.47 19.99
C TRP A 182 -13.02 -7.79 21.35
N LYS A 183 -11.77 -7.55 21.73
CA LYS A 183 -11.40 -6.80 22.94
C LYS A 183 -10.61 -5.57 22.55
N ASN A 184 -11.03 -4.39 23.01
CA ASN A 184 -10.26 -3.16 22.85
C ASN A 184 -8.96 -3.27 23.66
N ILE A 185 -7.84 -2.95 23.01
CA ILE A 185 -6.50 -2.98 23.60
C ILE A 185 -5.77 -1.63 23.48
N THR A 186 -6.43 -0.58 22.96
CA THR A 186 -5.89 0.77 22.99
C THR A 186 -5.92 1.29 24.41
N ARG A 187 -4.75 1.66 24.94
CA ARG A 187 -4.67 2.48 26.16
C ARG A 187 -4.88 3.93 25.76
N ARG A 188 -5.92 4.57 26.30
CA ARG A 188 -6.02 6.02 26.29
C ARG A 188 -5.00 6.54 27.30
N ILE A 189 -4.07 7.39 26.84
CA ILE A 189 -3.09 8.08 27.69
C ILE A 189 -3.70 9.40 28.10
#